data_AF-A0A915JSU6-F1
#
_entry.id   AF-A0A915JSU6-F1
#
_cell.length_a   1.000
_cell.length_b   1.000
_cell.length_c   1.000
_cell.angle_alpha   90.00
_cell.angle_beta   90.00
_cell.angle_gamma   90.00
#
_symmetry.space_group_name_H-M   'P 1'
#
loop_
_entity.id
_entity.type
_entity.pdbx_description
1 polymer ?
#
loop_
_entity_poly.entity_id
_entity_poly.type
_entity_poly.pdbx_seq_one_letter_code
_entity_poly.pdbx_strand_id
1 'polypeptide(L)'
;MRGAFIVFEGIDRCGKSTQASLLAQNLRSRNIKIEEMKFPNREGTIGRTIDDYLKNKLNLDDHVIHLLYSADRWSSASVIQEKLSAGISLIVDRYAYSGVAYSSAKGLDFDWCKRPDVGLPKPDIVFYMDLSPALAADRKDYGEEKYEHLHFQKSVYEKFKELEDPTWKILDASKTIEEINKQIVAVSDRILEYDLTVDMPKLWTDN
;
A
#
# COMPACT_ATOMS: atom_id res chain seq x y z
N MET A 1 1.81 11.73 21.54
CA MET A 1 2.06 10.62 20.61
C MET A 1 1.01 10.63 19.53
N ARG A 2 1.44 10.51 18.27
CA ARG A 2 0.52 10.20 17.16
C ARG A 2 0.31 8.68 17.05
N GLY A 3 -0.66 8.27 16.24
CA GLY A 3 -0.83 6.89 15.82
C GLY A 3 0.27 6.45 14.83
N ALA A 4 0.43 5.14 14.67
CA ALA A 4 1.33 4.55 13.70
C ALA A 4 0.71 4.52 12.30
N PHE A 5 1.52 4.76 11.27
CA PHE A 5 1.13 4.66 9.88
C PHE A 5 1.72 3.40 9.24
N ILE A 6 0.87 2.37 9.08
CA ILE A 6 1.24 1.02 8.67
C ILE A 6 0.72 0.78 7.26
N VAL A 7 1.61 0.50 6.31
CA VAL A 7 1.26 0.23 4.91
C VAL A 7 1.53 -1.23 4.56
N PHE A 8 0.63 -1.84 3.77
CA PHE A 8 0.82 -3.15 3.16
C PHE A 8 1.04 -3.01 1.65
N GLU A 9 2.13 -3.59 1.16
CA GLU A 9 2.50 -3.57 -0.26
C GLU A 9 2.81 -4.97 -0.81
N GLY A 10 2.83 -5.08 -2.13
CA GLY A 10 3.03 -6.34 -2.84
C GLY A 10 2.14 -6.47 -4.08
N ILE A 11 2.47 -7.47 -4.89
CA ILE A 11 1.74 -7.80 -6.13
C ILE A 11 0.29 -8.21 -5.88
N ASP A 12 -0.51 -8.31 -6.94
CA ASP A 12 -1.89 -8.82 -6.79
C ASP A 12 -1.90 -10.25 -6.23
N ARG A 13 -2.95 -10.58 -5.48
CA ARG A 13 -3.13 -11.86 -4.76
C ARG A 13 -2.11 -12.21 -3.68
N CYS A 14 -1.13 -11.39 -3.32
CA CYS A 14 -0.15 -11.80 -2.29
C CYS A 14 -0.71 -11.88 -0.85
N GLY A 15 -1.95 -11.45 -0.60
CA GLY A 15 -2.63 -11.59 0.70
C GLY A 15 -2.65 -10.34 1.59
N LYS A 16 -2.34 -9.16 1.01
CA LYS A 16 -2.36 -7.86 1.71
C LYS A 16 -3.65 -7.61 2.48
N SER A 17 -4.80 -7.62 1.79
CA SER A 17 -6.09 -7.28 2.40
C SER A 17 -6.46 -8.23 3.54
N THR A 18 -6.14 -9.53 3.40
CA THR A 18 -6.33 -10.52 4.47
C THR A 18 -5.50 -10.17 5.70
N GLN A 19 -4.21 -9.91 5.52
CA GLN A 19 -3.31 -9.62 6.64
C GLN A 19 -3.59 -8.26 7.29
N ALA A 20 -3.93 -7.24 6.50
CA ALA A 20 -4.36 -5.94 6.99
C ALA A 20 -5.59 -6.06 7.89
N SER A 21 -6.62 -6.82 7.46
CA SER A 21 -7.84 -7.02 8.24
C SER A 21 -7.57 -7.81 9.53
N LEU A 22 -6.74 -8.86 9.47
CA LEU A 22 -6.37 -9.64 10.66
C LEU A 22 -5.60 -8.80 11.68
N LEU A 23 -4.67 -7.95 11.22
CA LEU A 23 -3.98 -7.01 12.10
C LEU A 23 -4.97 -6.02 12.73
N ALA A 24 -5.86 -5.43 11.93
CA ALA A 24 -6.88 -4.51 12.41
C ALA A 24 -7.76 -5.14 13.49
N GLN A 25 -8.23 -6.37 13.28
CA GLN A 25 -9.02 -7.12 14.26
C GLN A 25 -8.21 -7.40 15.54
N ASN A 26 -6.95 -7.82 15.42
CA ASN A 26 -6.08 -8.05 16.57
C ASN A 26 -5.91 -6.79 17.42
N LEU A 27 -5.58 -5.65 16.80
CA LEU A 27 -5.35 -4.39 17.50
C LEU A 27 -6.65 -3.85 18.12
N ARG A 28 -7.79 -3.94 17.42
CA ARG A 28 -9.11 -3.55 17.98
C ARG A 28 -9.48 -4.40 19.20
N SER A 29 -9.20 -5.70 19.18
CA SER A 29 -9.48 -6.58 20.34
C SER A 29 -8.69 -6.19 21.60
N ARG A 30 -7.62 -5.40 21.44
CA ARG A 30 -6.77 -4.87 22.50
C ARG A 30 -7.07 -3.41 22.82
N ASN A 31 -8.21 -2.88 22.35
CA ASN A 31 -8.63 -1.48 22.52
C ASN A 31 -7.66 -0.44 21.94
N ILE A 32 -6.84 -0.82 20.96
CA ILE A 32 -5.96 0.10 20.26
C ILE A 32 -6.80 0.83 19.20
N LYS A 33 -6.72 2.17 19.19
CA LYS A 33 -7.44 3.01 18.22
C LYS A 33 -6.82 2.85 16.84
N ILE A 34 -7.53 2.20 15.94
CA ILE A 34 -7.09 1.96 14.57
C ILE A 34 -8.21 2.18 13.56
N GLU A 35 -7.84 2.63 12.37
CA GLU A 35 -8.72 2.69 11.19
C GLU A 35 -8.03 2.05 9.98
N GLU A 36 -8.83 1.47 9.09
CA GLU A 36 -8.35 0.83 7.86
C GLU A 36 -8.60 1.77 6.68
N MET A 37 -7.64 1.86 5.76
CA MET A 37 -7.79 2.57 4.49
C MET A 37 -7.27 1.71 3.34
N LYS A 38 -7.68 2.04 2.11
CA LYS A 38 -7.20 1.35 0.91
C LYS A 38 -7.05 2.34 -0.23
N PHE A 39 -6.00 2.16 -1.03
CA PHE A 39 -5.80 2.91 -2.27
C PHE A 39 -5.87 1.98 -3.51
N PRO A 40 -6.52 2.42 -4.61
CA PRO A 40 -7.30 3.65 -4.71
C PRO A 40 -8.54 3.63 -3.82
N ASN A 41 -8.89 4.78 -3.25
CA ASN A 41 -10.18 4.97 -2.63
C ASN A 41 -11.21 5.01 -3.76
N ARG A 42 -12.05 3.98 -3.89
CA ARG A 42 -13.00 3.85 -5.03
C ARG A 42 -14.24 4.75 -4.88
N GLU A 43 -14.28 5.59 -3.85
CA GLU A 43 -15.32 6.59 -3.63
C GLU A 43 -14.97 7.96 -4.23
N GLY A 44 -15.94 8.87 -4.30
CA GLY A 44 -15.72 10.19 -4.89
C GLY A 44 -15.44 10.17 -6.39
N THR A 45 -15.16 11.34 -6.97
CA THR A 45 -15.03 11.47 -8.43
C THR A 45 -13.76 10.81 -8.96
N ILE A 46 -12.59 11.07 -8.34
CA ILE A 46 -11.30 10.50 -8.75
C ILE A 46 -11.33 8.97 -8.60
N GLY A 47 -11.76 8.48 -7.45
CA GLY A 47 -11.89 7.06 -7.16
C GLY A 47 -12.76 6.29 -8.13
N ARG A 48 -13.94 6.83 -8.48
CA ARG A 48 -14.82 6.23 -9.48
C ARG A 48 -14.19 6.20 -10.87
N THR A 49 -13.47 7.24 -11.28
CA THR A 49 -12.74 7.24 -12.56
C THR A 49 -11.66 6.17 -12.59
N ILE A 50 -10.94 5.98 -11.49
CA ILE A 50 -9.95 4.90 -11.36
C ILE A 50 -10.61 3.52 -11.39
N ASP A 51 -11.75 3.34 -10.70
CA ASP A 51 -12.50 2.07 -10.69
C ASP A 51 -13.03 1.71 -12.08
N ASP A 52 -13.59 2.68 -12.82
CA ASP A 52 -14.02 2.47 -14.21
C ASP A 52 -12.84 2.10 -15.12
N TYR A 53 -11.67 2.71 -14.90
CA TYR A 53 -10.46 2.34 -15.61
C TYR A 53 -10.01 0.90 -15.30
N LEU A 54 -9.99 0.51 -14.03
CA LEU A 54 -9.61 -0.84 -13.56
C LEU A 54 -10.58 -1.92 -14.05
N LYS A 55 -11.87 -1.58 -14.18
CA LYS A 55 -12.92 -2.46 -14.72
C LYS A 55 -13.00 -2.47 -16.25
N ASN A 56 -12.03 -1.85 -16.94
CA ASN A 56 -12.02 -1.72 -18.40
C ASN A 56 -13.26 -1.05 -19.01
N LYS A 57 -13.97 -0.22 -18.23
CA LYS A 57 -15.09 0.61 -18.71
C LYS A 57 -14.61 1.94 -19.30
N LEU A 58 -13.39 2.35 -18.93
CA LEU A 58 -12.74 3.56 -19.38
C LEU A 58 -11.29 3.24 -19.79
N ASN A 59 -10.85 3.79 -20.92
CA ASN A 59 -9.46 3.76 -21.33
C ASN A 59 -8.85 5.16 -21.15
N LEU A 60 -7.72 5.22 -20.48
CA LEU A 60 -6.96 6.44 -20.22
C LEU A 60 -5.50 6.20 -20.61
N ASP A 61 -4.82 7.27 -21.01
CA ASP A 61 -3.37 7.29 -21.14
C ASP A 61 -2.69 6.95 -19.80
N ASP A 62 -1.54 6.29 -19.86
CA ASP A 62 -0.83 5.80 -18.68
C ASP A 62 -0.35 6.93 -17.76
N HIS A 63 -0.01 8.10 -18.32
CA HIS A 63 0.33 9.29 -17.51
C HIS A 63 -0.91 9.82 -16.79
N VAL A 64 -2.06 9.83 -17.45
CA VAL A 64 -3.32 10.35 -16.86
C VAL A 64 -3.73 9.48 -15.69
N ILE A 65 -3.81 8.17 -15.86
CA ILE A 65 -4.22 7.28 -14.76
C ILE A 65 -3.19 7.27 -13.62
N HIS A 66 -1.89 7.38 -13.92
CA HIS A 66 -0.86 7.50 -12.89
C HIS A 66 -1.08 8.74 -12.00
N LEU A 67 -1.31 9.90 -12.62
CA LEU A 67 -1.58 11.14 -11.89
C LEU A 67 -2.90 11.07 -11.12
N LEU A 68 -3.93 10.38 -11.62
CA LEU A 68 -5.17 10.15 -10.86
C LEU A 68 -4.93 9.29 -9.61
N TYR A 69 -4.11 8.22 -9.69
CA TYR A 69 -3.74 7.45 -8.50
C TYR A 69 -3.04 8.31 -7.45
N SER A 70 -2.14 9.20 -7.87
CA SER A 70 -1.45 10.12 -6.94
C SER A 70 -2.42 11.17 -6.37
N ALA A 71 -3.27 11.77 -7.20
CA ALA A 71 -4.28 12.71 -6.76
C ALA A 71 -5.25 12.10 -5.73
N ASP A 72 -5.61 10.83 -5.90
CA ASP A 72 -6.42 10.07 -4.95
C ASP A 72 -5.76 9.99 -3.57
N ARG A 73 -4.45 9.67 -3.51
CA ARG A 73 -3.67 9.69 -2.27
C ARG A 73 -3.58 11.08 -1.63
N TRP A 74 -3.29 12.10 -2.43
CA TRP A 74 -3.22 13.48 -1.95
C TRP A 74 -4.54 13.98 -1.40
N SER A 75 -5.67 13.58 -1.99
CA SER A 75 -7.00 13.93 -1.49
C SER A 75 -7.26 13.39 -0.07
N SER A 76 -6.56 12.33 0.32
CA SER A 76 -6.65 11.71 1.65
C SER A 76 -5.53 12.14 2.60
N ALA A 77 -4.53 12.90 2.14
CA ALA A 77 -3.32 13.18 2.90
C ALA A 77 -3.58 13.98 4.19
N SER A 78 -4.46 14.98 4.15
CA SER A 78 -4.83 15.76 5.34
C SER A 78 -5.57 14.89 6.37
N VAL A 79 -6.51 14.06 5.92
CA VAL A 79 -7.26 13.14 6.79
C VAL A 79 -6.32 12.13 7.45
N ILE A 80 -5.34 11.60 6.70
CA ILE A 80 -4.30 10.71 7.24
C ILE A 80 -3.54 11.43 8.37
N GLN A 81 -3.06 12.65 8.14
CA GLN A 81 -2.32 13.43 9.13
C GLN A 81 -3.17 13.76 10.37
N GLU A 82 -4.43 14.14 10.20
CA GLU A 82 -5.36 14.43 11.28
C GLU A 82 -5.61 13.22 12.17
N LYS A 83 -5.89 12.05 11.56
CA LYS A 83 -6.13 10.79 12.27
C LYS A 83 -4.91 10.34 13.07
N LEU A 84 -3.74 10.35 12.43
CA LEU A 84 -2.48 10.02 13.09
C LEU A 84 -2.23 10.99 14.25
N SER A 85 -2.37 12.31 14.04
CA SER A 85 -2.18 13.32 15.10
C SER A 85 -3.14 13.14 16.28
N ALA A 86 -4.35 12.63 16.04
CA ALA A 86 -5.33 12.29 17.07
C ALA A 86 -5.03 10.98 17.83
N GLY A 87 -3.89 10.33 17.55
CA GLY A 87 -3.49 9.07 18.17
C GLY A 87 -4.18 7.84 17.57
N ILE A 88 -4.81 7.96 16.40
CA ILE A 88 -5.45 6.84 15.69
C ILE A 88 -4.43 6.27 14.71
N SER A 89 -4.07 4.99 14.87
CA SER A 89 -3.16 4.33 13.92
C SER A 89 -3.91 3.95 12.65
N LEU A 90 -3.23 3.96 11.52
CA LEU A 90 -3.81 3.66 10.21
C LEU A 90 -3.16 2.42 9.62
N ILE A 91 -4.00 1.47 9.19
CA ILE A 91 -3.59 0.30 8.41
C ILE A 91 -4.05 0.51 6.98
N VAL A 92 -3.12 0.54 6.04
CA VAL A 92 -3.41 0.94 4.66
C VAL A 92 -3.01 -0.15 3.66
N ASP A 93 -3.99 -0.61 2.88
CA ASP A 93 -3.78 -1.55 1.77
C ASP A 93 -3.43 -0.77 0.49
N ARG A 94 -2.16 -0.89 0.06
CA ARG A 94 -1.50 -0.12 -1.02
C ARG A 94 -1.33 1.36 -0.72
N TYR A 95 -0.21 1.94 -1.17
CA TYR A 95 0.07 3.36 -1.07
C TYR A 95 0.86 3.87 -2.29
N ALA A 96 1.75 4.85 -2.11
CA ALA A 96 2.57 5.43 -3.18
C ALA A 96 3.44 4.40 -3.91
N TYR A 97 3.94 3.38 -3.20
CA TYR A 97 4.81 2.36 -3.78
C TYR A 97 4.10 1.55 -4.87
N SER A 98 2.84 1.13 -4.63
CA SER A 98 1.99 0.55 -5.68
C SER A 98 1.84 1.48 -6.89
N GLY A 99 1.67 2.78 -6.68
CA GLY A 99 1.59 3.77 -7.77
C GLY A 99 2.82 3.77 -8.67
N VAL A 100 4.01 3.78 -8.06
CA VAL A 100 5.28 3.75 -8.80
C VAL A 100 5.52 2.42 -9.48
N ALA A 101 5.38 1.31 -8.75
CA ALA A 101 5.68 -0.03 -9.26
C ALA A 101 4.80 -0.40 -10.46
N TYR A 102 3.49 -0.12 -10.39
CA TYR A 102 2.58 -0.44 -11.48
C TYR A 102 2.78 0.45 -12.69
N SER A 103 2.95 1.76 -12.51
CA SER A 103 3.08 2.68 -13.64
C SER A 103 4.44 2.54 -14.35
N SER A 104 5.53 2.36 -13.61
CA SER A 104 6.84 2.11 -14.21
C SER A 104 6.92 0.74 -14.91
N ALA A 105 6.20 -0.28 -14.40
CA ALA A 105 6.07 -1.57 -15.09
C ALA A 105 5.36 -1.47 -16.45
N LYS A 106 4.60 -0.39 -16.71
CA LYS A 106 3.98 -0.08 -18.01
C LYS A 106 4.91 0.68 -18.95
N GLY A 107 6.10 1.04 -18.50
CA GLY A 107 7.12 1.72 -19.29
C GLY A 107 7.26 3.21 -19.01
N LEU A 108 6.55 3.76 -18.01
CA LEU A 108 6.81 5.12 -17.55
C LEU A 108 8.15 5.21 -16.81
N ASP A 109 8.80 6.37 -16.86
CA ASP A 109 10.04 6.62 -16.15
C ASP A 109 9.85 6.48 -14.63
N PHE A 110 10.75 5.75 -13.99
CA PHE A 110 10.62 5.38 -12.58
C PHE A 110 10.68 6.60 -11.65
N ASP A 111 11.62 7.51 -11.88
CA ASP A 111 11.76 8.72 -11.09
C ASP A 111 10.61 9.70 -11.35
N TRP A 112 10.15 9.80 -12.60
CA TRP A 112 8.93 10.54 -12.92
C TRP A 112 7.73 10.00 -12.13
N CYS A 113 7.58 8.68 -12.03
CA CYS A 113 6.49 8.08 -11.25
C CYS A 113 6.57 8.38 -9.74
N LYS A 114 7.76 8.59 -9.17
CA LYS A 114 7.91 8.95 -7.75
C LYS A 114 7.48 10.39 -7.46
N ARG A 115 7.77 11.32 -8.39
CA ARG A 115 7.61 12.76 -8.17
C ARG A 115 6.21 13.19 -7.70
N PRO A 116 5.09 12.68 -8.26
CA PRO A 116 3.76 13.08 -7.82
C PRO A 116 3.49 12.81 -6.34
N ASP A 117 4.11 11.78 -5.75
CA ASP A 117 3.85 11.38 -4.36
C ASP A 117 4.89 11.90 -3.35
N VAL A 118 5.92 12.63 -3.82
CA VAL A 118 6.92 13.25 -2.94
C VAL A 118 6.23 14.24 -2.00
N GLY A 119 6.41 14.05 -0.69
CA GLY A 119 5.79 14.90 0.33
C GLY A 119 4.54 14.32 1.01
N LEU A 120 4.01 13.19 0.53
CA LEU A 120 2.95 12.46 1.23
C LEU A 120 3.42 12.03 2.64
N PRO A 121 2.51 11.76 3.60
CA PRO A 121 2.87 11.13 4.86
C PRO A 121 3.74 9.88 4.63
N LYS A 122 4.91 9.81 5.26
CA LYS A 122 5.81 8.66 5.14
C LYS A 122 5.36 7.54 6.08
N PRO A 123 5.19 6.28 5.62
CA PRO A 123 4.85 5.19 6.52
C PRO A 123 5.93 4.95 7.59
N ASP A 124 5.49 4.58 8.80
CA ASP A 124 6.40 4.11 9.85
C ASP A 124 6.92 2.70 9.54
N ILE A 125 6.10 1.91 8.86
CA ILE A 125 6.44 0.59 8.37
C ILE A 125 5.70 0.28 7.07
N VAL A 126 6.39 -0.42 6.18
CA VAL A 126 5.83 -1.02 4.98
C VAL A 126 5.99 -2.54 5.08
N PHE A 127 4.89 -3.25 5.30
CA PHE A 127 4.87 -4.71 5.19
C PHE A 127 4.78 -5.10 3.71
N TYR A 128 5.91 -5.52 3.15
CA TYR A 128 5.95 -6.04 1.80
C TYR A 128 5.71 -7.54 1.79
N MET A 129 4.59 -7.94 1.21
CA MET A 129 4.14 -9.31 1.07
C MET A 129 4.82 -9.95 -0.16
N ASP A 130 5.98 -10.56 0.06
CA ASP A 130 6.80 -11.18 -0.99
C ASP A 130 6.23 -12.55 -1.38
N LEU A 131 5.63 -12.59 -2.57
CA LEU A 131 5.12 -13.80 -3.19
C LEU A 131 5.54 -13.79 -4.65
N SER A 132 6.05 -14.91 -5.15
CA SER A 132 6.36 -15.01 -6.58
C SER A 132 5.09 -14.83 -7.43
N PRO A 133 5.17 -14.13 -8.58
CA PRO A 133 4.03 -13.97 -9.48
C PRO A 133 3.39 -15.28 -9.95
N ALA A 134 4.17 -16.36 -10.04
CA ALA A 134 3.67 -17.69 -10.39
C ALA A 134 2.74 -18.25 -9.30
N LEU A 135 3.17 -18.21 -8.03
CA LEU A 135 2.33 -18.65 -6.91
C LEU A 135 1.11 -17.76 -6.69
N ALA A 136 1.23 -16.46 -6.99
CA ALA A 136 0.11 -15.53 -6.95
C ALA A 136 -0.95 -15.86 -8.01
N ALA A 137 -0.53 -16.28 -9.20
CA ALA A 137 -1.42 -16.66 -10.31
C ALA A 137 -2.21 -17.95 -10.03
N ASP A 138 -1.69 -18.84 -9.17
CA ASP A 138 -2.38 -20.07 -8.77
C ASP A 138 -3.52 -19.83 -7.75
N ARG A 139 -3.69 -18.61 -7.23
CA ARG A 139 -4.76 -18.29 -6.28
C ARG A 139 -6.09 -18.04 -7.00
N LYS A 140 -7.21 -18.45 -6.38
CA LYS A 140 -8.58 -18.36 -6.94
C LYS A 140 -8.90 -16.99 -7.53
N ASP A 141 -9.65 -16.98 -8.63
CA ASP A 141 -10.20 -15.81 -9.33
C ASP A 141 -9.20 -15.05 -10.23
N TYR A 142 -7.99 -15.57 -10.49
CA TYR A 142 -6.89 -14.80 -11.15
C TYR A 142 -7.22 -14.39 -12.58
N GLY A 143 -7.02 -13.10 -12.86
CA GLY A 143 -7.25 -12.53 -14.19
C GLY A 143 -8.54 -11.72 -14.31
N GLU A 144 -9.24 -11.45 -13.21
CA GLU A 144 -10.48 -10.66 -13.22
C GLU A 144 -10.21 -9.14 -13.32
N GLU A 145 -9.11 -8.65 -12.74
CA GLU A 145 -8.73 -7.24 -12.83
C GLU A 145 -7.70 -6.98 -13.94
N LYS A 146 -7.70 -5.73 -14.46
CA LYS A 146 -6.89 -5.26 -15.60
C LYS A 146 -5.40 -5.60 -15.56
N TYR A 147 -4.84 -5.74 -14.36
CA TYR A 147 -3.40 -5.95 -14.16
C TYR A 147 -3.03 -7.39 -13.79
N GLU A 148 -3.99 -8.30 -13.65
CA GLU A 148 -3.76 -9.68 -13.24
C GLU A 148 -3.30 -10.57 -14.41
N HIS A 149 -2.18 -10.19 -15.01
CA HIS A 149 -1.50 -10.93 -16.07
C HIS A 149 -0.07 -11.25 -15.64
N LEU A 150 0.32 -12.52 -15.72
CA LEU A 150 1.57 -13.02 -15.16
C LEU A 150 2.81 -12.24 -15.61
N HIS A 151 2.91 -11.93 -16.91
CA HIS A 151 4.04 -11.15 -17.44
C HIS A 151 4.10 -9.75 -16.83
N PHE A 152 2.96 -9.08 -16.73
CA PHE A 152 2.89 -7.74 -16.14
C PHE A 152 3.22 -7.76 -14.64
N GLN A 153 2.68 -8.73 -13.89
CA GLN A 153 2.96 -8.87 -12.46
C GLN A 153 4.44 -9.21 -12.18
N LYS A 154 5.14 -9.90 -13.10
CA LYS A 154 6.59 -10.05 -13.03
C LYS A 154 7.32 -8.71 -13.13
N SER A 155 6.94 -7.85 -14.07
CA SER A 155 7.52 -6.50 -14.17
C SER A 155 7.25 -5.68 -12.91
N VAL A 156 6.01 -5.71 -12.39
CA VAL A 156 5.65 -5.02 -11.14
C VAL A 156 6.45 -5.55 -9.95
N TYR A 157 6.63 -6.87 -9.85
CA TYR A 157 7.41 -7.51 -8.80
C TYR A 157 8.86 -7.01 -8.77
N GLU A 158 9.53 -6.93 -9.94
CA GLU A 158 10.88 -6.39 -10.02
C GLU A 158 10.92 -4.90 -9.65
N LYS A 159 9.91 -4.11 -10.06
CA LYS A 159 9.85 -2.67 -9.72
C LYS A 159 9.66 -2.40 -8.23
N PHE A 160 9.01 -3.28 -7.49
CA PHE A 160 8.93 -3.15 -6.04
C PHE A 160 10.28 -3.30 -5.34
N LYS A 161 11.20 -4.13 -5.87
CA LYS A 161 12.55 -4.29 -5.28
C LYS A 161 13.36 -3.00 -5.36
N GLU A 162 13.10 -2.17 -6.37
CA GLU A 162 13.74 -0.85 -6.55
C GLU A 162 13.21 0.21 -5.55
N LEU A 163 12.13 -0.08 -4.82
CA LEU A 163 11.47 0.83 -3.88
C LEU A 163 11.77 0.54 -2.41
N GLU A 164 12.52 -0.53 -2.12
CA GLU A 164 12.86 -0.92 -0.75
C GLU A 164 13.65 0.17 -0.04
N ASP A 165 13.24 0.47 1.19
CA ASP A 165 13.94 1.41 2.07
C ASP A 165 13.95 0.88 3.52
N PRO A 166 14.63 1.55 4.48
CA PRO A 166 14.73 1.05 5.85
C PRO A 166 13.39 0.84 6.61
N THR A 167 12.28 1.38 6.12
CA THR A 167 10.93 1.17 6.69
C THR A 167 10.30 -0.16 6.24
N TRP A 168 10.93 -0.88 5.31
CA TRP A 168 10.37 -2.10 4.76
C TRP A 168 10.60 -3.31 5.67
N LYS A 169 9.53 -4.06 5.89
CA LYS A 169 9.58 -5.41 6.43
C LYS A 169 9.09 -6.38 5.37
N ILE A 170 10.03 -7.07 4.75
CA ILE A 170 9.76 -8.15 3.80
C ILE A 170 9.21 -9.37 4.57
N LEU A 171 8.08 -9.90 4.09
CA LEU A 171 7.38 -11.05 4.64
C LEU A 171 7.21 -12.09 3.54
N ASP A 172 7.71 -13.30 3.78
CA ASP A 172 7.48 -14.45 2.90
C ASP A 172 5.99 -14.82 2.93
N ALA A 173 5.28 -14.44 1.87
CA ALA A 173 3.84 -14.62 1.73
C ALA A 173 3.44 -15.99 1.17
N SER A 174 4.41 -16.91 1.00
CA SER A 174 4.15 -18.32 0.68
C SER A 174 3.78 -19.17 1.91
N LYS A 175 4.09 -18.66 3.11
CA LYS A 175 3.77 -19.26 4.41
C LYS A 175 2.27 -19.23 4.72
N THR A 176 1.85 -19.89 5.80
CA THR A 176 0.44 -19.86 6.19
C THR A 176 0.01 -18.47 6.65
N ILE A 177 -1.29 -18.20 6.58
CA ILE A 177 -1.88 -16.92 7.01
C ILE A 177 -1.49 -16.63 8.47
N GLU A 178 -1.52 -17.63 9.34
CA GLU A 178 -1.21 -17.54 10.77
C GLU A 178 0.27 -17.21 11.01
N GLU A 179 1.18 -17.86 10.28
CA GLU A 179 2.63 -17.62 10.42
C GLU A 179 3.03 -16.20 10.01
N ILE A 180 2.42 -15.70 8.93
CA ILE A 180 2.63 -14.33 8.46
C ILE A 180 2.01 -13.34 9.46
N ASN A 181 0.78 -13.61 9.91
CA ASN A 181 0.08 -12.74 10.86
C ASN A 181 0.86 -12.58 12.17
N LYS A 182 1.41 -13.68 12.71
CA LYS A 182 2.23 -13.64 13.93
C LYS A 182 3.45 -12.72 13.79
N GLN A 183 4.10 -12.71 12.62
CA GLN A 183 5.23 -11.82 12.35
C GLN A 183 4.77 -10.36 12.26
N ILE A 184 3.67 -10.09 11.55
CA ILE A 184 3.10 -8.75 11.41
C ILE A 184 2.72 -8.17 12.78
N VAL A 185 2.01 -8.94 13.61
CA VAL A 185 1.60 -8.50 14.95
C VAL A 185 2.84 -8.19 15.80
N ALA A 186 3.84 -9.08 15.82
CA ALA A 186 5.05 -8.86 16.60
C ALA A 186 5.84 -7.60 16.18
N VAL A 187 5.88 -7.28 14.89
CA VAL A 187 6.51 -6.04 14.39
C VAL A 187 5.64 -4.82 14.71
N SER A 188 4.32 -4.94 14.52
CA SER A 188 3.37 -3.85 14.80
C SER A 188 3.37 -3.46 16.27
N ASP A 189 3.45 -4.43 17.18
CA ASP A 189 3.55 -4.18 18.63
C ASP A 189 4.76 -3.32 18.98
N ARG A 190 5.93 -3.64 18.42
CA ARG A 190 7.13 -2.83 18.63
C ARG A 190 6.96 -1.41 18.12
N ILE A 191 6.31 -1.22 16.97
CA ILE A 191 6.08 0.11 16.40
C ILE A 191 5.17 0.94 17.31
N LEU A 192 4.13 0.32 17.86
CA LEU A 192 3.16 0.96 18.75
C LEU A 192 3.75 1.30 20.14
N GLU A 193 4.86 0.68 20.52
CA GLU A 193 5.61 0.99 21.75
C GLU A 193 6.54 2.20 21.62
N TYR A 194 6.91 2.62 20.40
CA TYR A 194 7.75 3.80 20.20
C TYR A 194 6.98 5.09 20.44
N ASP A 195 7.66 6.10 21.00
CA ASP A 195 7.14 7.46 21.13
C ASP A 195 7.21 8.18 19.77
N LEU A 196 6.23 7.88 18.91
CA LEU A 196 6.12 8.49 17.59
C LEU A 196 5.78 9.97 17.73
N THR A 197 6.71 10.82 17.25
CA THR A 197 6.58 12.27 17.25
C THR A 197 5.35 12.71 16.47
N VAL A 198 4.66 13.76 16.94
CA VAL A 198 3.47 14.29 16.23
C VAL A 198 3.82 14.80 14.84
N ASP A 199 5.05 15.32 14.66
CA ASP A 199 5.53 15.70 13.34
C ASP A 199 5.72 14.45 12.46
N MET A 200 5.06 14.48 11.30
CA MET A 200 4.97 13.33 10.41
C MET A 200 6.00 13.46 9.30
N PRO A 201 7.01 12.56 9.20
CA PRO A 201 7.98 12.63 8.13
C PRO A 201 7.30 12.55 6.75
N LYS A 202 7.96 13.15 5.76
CA LYS A 202 7.50 13.22 4.39
C LYS A 202 8.15 12.14 3.53
N LEU A 203 7.37 11.55 2.64
CA LEU A 203 7.79 10.47 1.77
C LEU A 203 8.69 11.01 0.66
N TRP A 204 9.83 10.34 0.44
CA TRP A 204 10.81 10.65 -0.61
C TRP A 204 11.27 12.12 -0.68
N THR A 205 11.28 12.80 0.45
CA THR A 205 11.98 14.08 0.59
C THR A 205 13.38 13.81 1.10
N ASP A 206 14.37 14.51 0.54
CA ASP A 206 15.67 14.64 1.19
C ASP A 206 15.43 15.40 2.49
N ASN A 207 15.70 14.77 3.64
CA ASN A 207 15.59 15.44 4.94
C ASN A 207 16.52 16.65 5.01
#